data_AF-A0AAE4U3V0-F1
#
_entry.id   AF-A0AAE4U3V0-F1
#
_cell.length_a   1.000
_cell.length_b   1.000
_cell.length_c   1.000
_cell.angle_alpha   90.00
_cell.angle_beta   90.00
_cell.angle_gamma   90.00
#
_symmetry.space_group_name_H-M   'P 1'
#
loop_
_entity.id
_entity.type
_entity.pdbx_description
1 polymer ?
#
loop_
_entity_poly.entity_id
_entity_poly.type
_entity_poly.pdbx_seq_one_letter_code
_entity_poly.pdbx_strand_id
1 'polypeptide(L)'
;MTLSAMHIATPLTGTRYDTVLRQALALVRAGDYRARRITLKGAPGVFADRTAVITPHRDSSGAFDADDLAAQLYALAHGIPSDTATYTDGYFVSRGRMHSARAEPYEIDWQ
;
A
#
# COMPACT_ATOMS: atom_id res chain seq x y z
N MET A 1 -23.83 0.30 23.00
CA MET A 1 -22.65 -0.30 22.34
C MET A 1 -22.14 0.69 21.31
N THR A 2 -21.16 1.51 21.67
CA THR A 2 -20.40 2.29 20.70
C THR A 2 -19.50 1.32 19.96
N LEU A 3 -19.65 1.22 18.63
CA LEU A 3 -18.66 0.58 17.78
C LEU A 3 -17.33 1.26 18.09
N SER A 4 -16.45 0.58 18.82
CA SER A 4 -15.08 1.02 19.01
C SER A 4 -14.53 1.18 17.60
N ALA A 5 -14.27 2.43 17.20
CA ALA A 5 -13.72 2.72 15.90
C ALA A 5 -12.46 1.86 15.79
N MET A 6 -12.50 0.84 14.92
CA MET A 6 -11.32 0.11 14.50
C MET A 6 -10.27 1.17 14.22
N HIS A 7 -9.22 1.22 15.04
CA HIS A 7 -8.31 2.36 15.13
C HIS A 7 -7.47 2.43 13.84
N ILE A 8 -8.09 2.85 12.74
CA ILE A 8 -7.45 3.06 11.45
C ILE A 8 -6.37 4.10 11.72
N ALA A 9 -5.13 3.74 11.42
CA ALA A 9 -4.00 4.63 11.60
C ALA A 9 -4.22 5.93 10.82
N THR A 10 -3.54 7.01 11.25
CA THR A 10 -3.58 8.31 10.58
C THR A 10 -3.45 8.12 9.06
N PRO A 11 -4.44 8.57 8.26
CA PRO A 11 -4.43 8.35 6.82
C PRO A 11 -3.19 8.93 6.14
N LEU A 12 -2.74 8.29 5.06
CA LEU A 12 -1.75 8.86 4.15
C LEU A 12 -2.45 9.42 2.90
N THR A 13 -2.05 10.62 2.48
CA THR A 13 -2.53 11.24 1.25
C THR A 13 -1.36 11.84 0.49
N GLY A 14 -1.29 11.58 -0.80
CA GLY A 14 -0.26 12.15 -1.67
C GLY A 14 -0.63 12.07 -3.13
N THR A 15 0.09 12.76 -3.99
CA THR A 15 -0.13 12.76 -5.45
C THR A 15 0.75 11.76 -6.20
N ARG A 16 1.81 11.26 -5.55
CA ARG A 16 2.79 10.35 -6.16
C ARG A 16 2.92 9.05 -5.37
N TYR A 17 2.85 7.94 -6.10
CA TYR A 17 2.96 6.58 -5.57
C TYR A 17 4.24 6.37 -4.76
N ASP A 18 5.39 6.73 -5.31
CA ASP A 18 6.71 6.53 -4.71
C ASP A 18 6.85 7.23 -3.34
N THR A 19 6.30 8.44 -3.24
CA THR A 19 6.35 9.26 -2.03
C THR A 19 5.47 8.68 -0.94
N VAL A 20 4.27 8.23 -1.30
CA VAL A 20 3.34 7.59 -0.37
C VAL A 20 3.87 6.21 0.07
N LEU A 21 4.51 5.46 -0.83
CA LEU A 21 5.16 4.20 -0.49
C LEU A 21 6.31 4.40 0.51
N ARG A 22 7.21 5.36 0.27
CA ARG A 22 8.28 5.70 1.23
C ARG A 22 7.72 6.06 2.61
N GLN A 23 6.67 6.87 2.67
CA GLN A 23 6.01 7.20 3.93
C GLN A 23 5.44 5.97 4.64
N ALA A 24 4.73 5.11 3.90
CA ALA A 24 4.15 3.90 4.45
C ALA A 24 5.24 2.93 4.96
N LEU A 25 6.33 2.75 4.22
CA LEU A 25 7.49 1.96 4.64
C LEU A 25 8.10 2.52 5.92
N ALA A 26 8.34 3.82 6.00
CA ALA A 26 8.92 4.47 7.18
C ALA A 26 8.06 4.24 8.45
N LEU A 27 6.73 4.28 8.32
CA LEU A 27 5.81 4.02 9.42
C LEU A 27 5.88 2.57 9.92
N VAL A 28 5.95 1.61 9.00
CA VAL A 28 6.07 0.19 9.37
C VAL A 28 7.42 -0.08 10.03
N ARG A 29 8.51 0.54 9.54
CA ARG A 29 9.85 0.46 10.16
C ARG A 29 9.86 1.09 11.56
N ALA A 30 9.08 2.15 11.78
CA ALA A 30 8.87 2.74 13.11
C ALA A 30 7.95 1.90 14.02
N GLY A 31 7.47 0.74 13.56
CA GLY A 31 6.66 -0.18 14.34
C GLY A 31 5.14 -0.03 14.18
N ASP A 32 4.66 0.83 13.27
CA ASP A 32 3.23 1.03 13.03
C ASP A 32 2.70 0.13 11.90
N TYR A 33 2.22 -1.05 12.29
CA TYR A 33 1.68 -2.09 11.39
C TYR A 33 0.16 -2.01 11.19
N ARG A 34 -0.50 -0.97 11.71
CA ARG A 34 -1.96 -0.87 11.63
C ARG A 34 -2.42 -0.66 10.20
N ALA A 35 -3.57 -1.23 9.86
CA ALA A 35 -4.26 -0.94 8.60
C ALA A 35 -4.51 0.58 8.46
N ARG A 36 -4.33 1.10 7.25
CA ARG A 36 -4.33 2.54 6.99
C ARG A 36 -5.09 2.90 5.73
N ARG A 37 -5.92 3.94 5.82
CA ARG A 37 -6.51 4.55 4.62
C ARG A 37 -5.44 5.32 3.86
N ILE A 38 -5.24 4.97 2.60
CA ILE A 38 -4.32 5.64 1.69
C ILE A 38 -5.12 6.27 0.55
N THR A 39 -4.86 7.55 0.27
CA THR A 39 -5.45 8.28 -0.87
C THR A 39 -4.34 8.78 -1.80
N LEU A 40 -4.37 8.28 -3.03
CA LEU A 40 -3.57 8.83 -4.13
C LEU A 40 -4.43 9.84 -4.90
N LYS A 41 -4.05 11.10 -4.79
CA LYS A 41 -4.75 12.22 -5.43
C LYS A 41 -4.56 12.17 -6.94
N GLY A 42 -5.68 12.17 -7.66
CA GLY A 42 -5.68 12.27 -9.10
C GLY A 42 -5.40 13.71 -9.56
N ALA A 43 -5.04 13.88 -10.83
CA ALA A 43 -4.94 15.21 -11.43
C ALA A 43 -6.36 15.79 -11.60
N PRO A 44 -6.67 16.97 -11.04
CA PRO A 44 -8.00 17.56 -11.11
C PRO A 44 -8.52 17.65 -12.56
N GLY A 45 -9.73 17.12 -12.79
CA GLY A 45 -10.35 17.10 -14.12
C GLY A 45 -9.78 16.08 -15.11
N VAL A 46 -8.77 15.30 -14.73
CA VAL A 46 -8.16 14.27 -15.59
C VAL A 46 -8.32 12.88 -14.99
N PHE A 47 -7.94 12.71 -13.72
CA PHE A 47 -8.02 11.43 -13.01
C PHE A 47 -8.73 11.62 -11.67
N ALA A 48 -9.61 10.68 -11.32
CA ALA A 48 -10.22 10.63 -9.99
C ALA A 48 -9.18 10.24 -8.93
N ASP A 49 -9.42 10.67 -7.69
CA ASP A 49 -8.70 10.16 -6.52
C ASP A 49 -8.90 8.65 -6.39
N ARG A 50 -7.83 7.95 -6.00
CA ARG A 50 -7.88 6.51 -5.69
C ARG A 50 -7.66 6.32 -4.20
N THR A 51 -8.59 5.66 -3.53
CA THR A 51 -8.53 5.44 -2.09
C THR A 51 -8.76 3.98 -1.74
N ALA A 52 -7.91 3.42 -0.89
CA ALA A 52 -8.09 2.08 -0.33
C ALA A 52 -7.60 2.02 1.13
N VAL A 53 -8.00 0.97 1.83
CA VAL A 53 -7.35 0.56 3.09
C VAL A 53 -6.24 -0.41 2.72
N ILE A 54 -5.03 -0.11 3.16
CA ILE A 54 -3.84 -0.91 2.93
C ILE A 54 -3.43 -1.51 4.28
N THR A 55 -3.09 -2.79 4.29
CA THR A 55 -2.67 -3.49 5.52
C THR A 55 -1.25 -4.02 5.30
N PRO A 56 -0.25 -3.54 6.05
CA PRO A 56 1.10 -4.11 5.99
C PRO A 56 1.05 -5.62 6.27
N HIS A 57 1.54 -6.42 5.33
CA HIS A 57 1.60 -7.88 5.49
C HIS A 57 2.83 -8.27 6.29
N ARG A 58 2.68 -9.37 7.04
CA ARG A 58 3.79 -10.06 7.65
C ARG A 58 3.89 -11.45 7.05
N ASP A 59 5.11 -11.88 6.76
CA ASP A 59 5.38 -13.22 6.28
C ASP A 59 5.16 -14.27 7.40
N SER A 60 5.38 -15.54 7.07
CA SER A 60 5.26 -16.63 8.05
C SER A 60 6.27 -16.57 9.20
N SER A 61 7.36 -15.80 9.07
CA SER A 61 8.32 -15.54 10.15
C SER A 61 7.87 -14.39 11.07
N GLY A 62 6.79 -13.69 10.71
CA GLY A 62 6.29 -12.51 11.39
C GLY A 62 7.03 -11.23 11.00
N ALA A 63 7.97 -11.31 10.05
CA ALA A 63 8.68 -10.16 9.51
C ALA A 63 7.80 -9.38 8.54
N PHE A 64 8.03 -8.07 8.46
CA PHE A 64 7.34 -7.22 7.51
C PHE A 64 7.71 -7.59 6.06
N ASP A 65 6.70 -7.80 5.22
CA ASP A 65 6.90 -7.94 3.78
C ASP A 65 6.72 -6.57 3.09
N ALA A 66 7.86 -5.95 2.75
CA ALA A 66 7.89 -4.66 2.08
C ALA A 66 7.38 -4.73 0.64
N ASP A 67 7.67 -5.84 -0.06
CA ASP A 67 7.28 -6.04 -1.44
C ASP A 67 5.76 -6.19 -1.56
N ASP A 68 5.12 -6.88 -0.63
CA ASP A 68 3.66 -6.96 -0.54
C ASP A 68 3.01 -5.59 -0.33
N LEU A 69 3.60 -4.75 0.53
CA LEU A 69 3.13 -3.38 0.70
C LEU A 69 3.27 -2.58 -0.60
N ALA A 70 4.40 -2.71 -1.30
CA ALA A 70 4.62 -2.07 -2.59
C ALA A 70 3.59 -2.53 -3.64
N ALA A 71 3.31 -3.84 -3.71
CA ALA A 71 2.32 -4.41 -4.62
C ALA A 71 0.90 -3.91 -4.33
N GLN A 72 0.49 -3.80 -3.05
CA GLN A 72 -0.79 -3.21 -2.66
C GLN A 72 -0.91 -1.75 -3.09
N LEU A 73 0.14 -0.94 -2.86
CA LEU A 73 0.13 0.48 -3.26
C LEU A 73 0.20 0.63 -4.78
N TYR A 74 0.90 -0.26 -5.49
CA TYR A 74 0.95 -0.28 -6.95
C TYR A 74 -0.43 -0.57 -7.55
N ALA A 75 -1.11 -1.61 -7.04
CA ALA A 75 -2.48 -1.94 -7.41
C ALA A 75 -3.41 -0.72 -7.24
N LEU A 76 -3.32 -0.03 -6.09
CA LEU A 76 -4.05 1.22 -5.85
C LEU A 76 -3.66 2.32 -6.85
N ALA A 77 -2.36 2.55 -7.03
CA ALA A 77 -1.83 3.62 -7.88
C ALA A 77 -2.22 3.46 -9.34
N HIS A 78 -2.37 2.23 -9.83
CA HIS A 78 -2.75 1.94 -11.20
C HIS A 78 -4.25 1.64 -11.38
N GLY A 79 -5.02 1.54 -10.29
CA GLY A 79 -6.43 1.16 -10.34
C GLY A 79 -6.63 -0.28 -10.84
N ILE A 80 -5.73 -1.17 -10.47
CA ILE A 80 -5.69 -2.58 -10.88
C ILE A 80 -5.94 -3.43 -9.63
N PRO A 81 -7.20 -3.71 -9.24
CA PRO A 81 -7.47 -4.50 -8.06
C PRO A 81 -7.02 -5.96 -8.25
N SER A 82 -6.49 -6.56 -7.19
CA SER A 82 -6.23 -8.00 -7.14
C SER A 82 -7.56 -8.78 -7.20
N ASP A 83 -7.60 -9.86 -7.99
CA ASP A 83 -8.79 -10.71 -8.16
C ASP A 83 -9.23 -11.36 -6.84
N THR A 84 -8.27 -11.60 -5.95
CA THR A 84 -8.44 -12.33 -4.67
C THR A 84 -8.13 -11.47 -3.45
N ALA A 85 -7.77 -10.20 -3.65
CA ALA A 85 -7.21 -9.32 -2.61
C ALA A 85 -5.94 -9.87 -1.93
N THR A 86 -5.26 -10.84 -2.55
CA THR A 86 -4.00 -11.38 -2.06
C THR A 86 -2.82 -10.75 -2.77
N TYR A 87 -1.75 -10.56 -2.02
CA TYR A 87 -0.43 -10.10 -2.46
C TYR A 87 0.58 -11.03 -1.81
N THR A 88 1.58 -11.49 -2.55
CA THR A 88 2.59 -12.43 -2.05
C THR A 88 3.90 -12.23 -2.79
N ASP A 89 5.00 -12.06 -2.05
CA ASP A 89 6.34 -11.80 -2.57
C ASP A 89 6.39 -10.60 -3.55
N GLY A 90 5.51 -9.61 -3.36
CA GLY A 90 5.36 -8.46 -4.27
C GLY A 90 4.56 -8.72 -5.54
N TYR A 91 3.85 -9.85 -5.62
CA TYR A 91 3.02 -10.23 -6.77
C TYR A 91 1.53 -10.23 -6.44
N PHE A 92 0.71 -9.97 -7.45
CA PHE A 92 -0.73 -10.19 -7.41
C PHE A 92 -1.29 -10.49 -8.80
N VAL A 93 -2.51 -11.04 -8.86
CA VAL A 93 -3.19 -11.34 -10.12
C VAL A 93 -4.39 -10.40 -10.29
N SER A 94 -4.55 -9.84 -11.48
CA SER A 94 -5.72 -9.06 -11.86
C SER A 94 -6.18 -9.46 -13.25
N ARG A 95 -7.46 -9.81 -13.39
CA ARG A 95 -8.07 -10.32 -14.63
C ARG A 95 -7.26 -11.47 -15.24
N GLY A 96 -6.78 -12.38 -14.39
CA GLY A 96 -5.96 -13.53 -14.80
C GLY A 96 -4.54 -13.19 -15.28
N ARG A 97 -4.07 -11.95 -15.08
CA ARG A 97 -2.70 -11.52 -15.42
C ARG A 97 -1.90 -11.25 -14.17
N MET A 98 -0.64 -11.67 -14.17
CA MET A 98 0.31 -11.42 -13.08
C MET A 98 0.84 -9.99 -13.17
N HIS A 99 0.89 -9.32 -12.02
CA HIS A 99 1.49 -8.01 -11.81
C HIS A 99 2.51 -8.10 -10.67
N SER A 100 3.52 -7.23 -10.71
CA SER A 100 4.57 -7.20 -9.68
C SER A 100 5.00 -5.78 -9.37
N ALA A 101 5.26 -5.50 -8.09
CA ALA A 101 6.00 -4.31 -7.67
C ALA A 101 6.95 -4.70 -6.54
N ARG A 102 8.14 -4.09 -6.55
CA ARG A 102 9.18 -4.30 -5.53
C ARG A 102 9.34 -3.04 -4.70
N ALA A 103 9.61 -3.20 -3.41
CA ALA A 103 9.91 -2.13 -2.49
C ALA A 103 11.36 -1.65 -2.60
N GLU A 104 12.30 -2.53 -2.96
CA GLU A 104 13.74 -2.26 -3.06
C GLU A 104 14.09 -0.89 -3.71
N PRO A 105 13.50 -0.47 -4.85
CA PRO A 105 13.83 0.81 -5.47
C PRO A 105 13.43 2.04 -4.63
N TYR A 106 12.55 1.86 -3.66
CA TYR A 106 11.99 2.89 -2.78
C TYR A 106 12.53 2.81 -1.36
N GLU A 107 13.30 1.76 -1.04
CA GLU A 107 14.04 1.61 0.21
C GLU A 107 15.41 2.32 0.17
N ILE A 108 15.84 2.81 -1.00
CA ILE A 108 17.08 3.57 -1.13
C ILE A 108 16.90 4.95 -0.48
N ASP A 109 17.58 5.14 0.65
CA ASP A 109 17.84 6.44 1.27
C ASP A 109 18.56 7.33 0.26
N TRP A 110 17.80 8.18 -0.44
CA TRP A 110 18.36 9.40 -1.01
C TRP A 110 18.52 10.37 0.15
N GLN A 111 19.68 10.29 0.82
CA GLN A 111 20.19 11.37 1.67
C GLN A 111 20.44 12.63 0.83
#